data_AF-A0A8D0V9I1-F1
#
_entry.id   AF-A0A8D0V9I1-F1
#
_cell.length_a   1.000
_cell.length_b   1.000
_cell.length_c   1.000
_cell.angle_alpha   90.00
_cell.angle_beta   90.00
_cell.angle_gamma   90.00
#
_symmetry.space_group_name_H-M   'P 1'
#
loop_
_entity.id
_entity.type
_entity.pdbx_description
1 polymer ?
#
loop_
_entity_poly.entity_id
_entity_poly.type
_entity_poly.pdbx_seq_one_letter_code
_entity_poly.pdbx_strand_id
1 'polypeptide(L)'
;MILAHHQSWTIRHVIYLFQVDVKARETDGKEHAQVSTQTQACRSQVLAVTTIQSHPDEGHRPPLEAVPVPWKSHRESPGGLAETPAGEEAQGEEGPAATQLDVSRLRSSSMEIREKGSEFLREELHKAQKELKLKDEECERLSKVREQLEQELEELTASLFEEAHKMVREANMKQAASEKQLKEARGKIDMLQAEVTALKTLVITSTPASPNRELHPQLLSSTKAGPRKGHLRHKSTSSALCPAVCPAAGHALTPDKEGKEVDATLFAEFQAWRESPTLDKTCPFLERVYREDVGPCLDFTMQELSALVRAAVEDNTLTIEPVASQTLPAVKVAAVECGRANGFRAPIDTTCALSGLVCACRHRIRLGDSESHYYISPSSRARITAVCNFFTYIRYIQQGLVRQDAEPMFWEITRLRKEMSLAKLGFFPQEA
;
A
#
# COMPACT_ATOMS: atom_id res chain seq x y z
N MET A 1 11.37 -9.38 -15.48
CA MET A 1 9.97 -8.89 -15.37
C MET A 1 9.52 -8.66 -13.93
N ILE A 2 9.58 -9.66 -13.02
CA ILE A 2 9.06 -9.53 -11.63
C ILE A 2 9.57 -8.27 -10.90
N LEU A 3 10.88 -7.98 -10.93
CA LEU A 3 11.44 -6.78 -10.28
C LEU A 3 10.86 -5.47 -10.85
N ALA A 4 10.68 -5.35 -12.16
CA ALA A 4 10.14 -4.13 -12.77
C ALA A 4 8.70 -3.84 -12.32
N HIS A 5 7.88 -4.89 -12.14
CA HIS A 5 6.53 -4.75 -11.60
C HIS A 5 6.57 -4.31 -10.12
N HIS A 6 7.48 -4.88 -9.32
CA HIS A 6 7.68 -4.49 -7.93
C HIS A 6 8.13 -3.03 -7.78
N GLN A 7 9.09 -2.57 -8.60
CA GLN A 7 9.56 -1.17 -8.57
C GLN A 7 8.45 -0.19 -9.01
N SER A 8 7.70 -0.51 -10.07
CA SER A 8 6.58 0.32 -10.52
C SER A 8 5.48 0.46 -9.45
N TRP A 9 5.16 -0.63 -8.74
CA TRP A 9 4.21 -0.62 -7.61
C TRP A 9 4.75 0.21 -6.45
N THR A 10 6.02 0.03 -6.09
CA THR A 10 6.70 0.76 -5.00
C THR A 10 6.70 2.27 -5.27
N ILE A 11 7.10 2.70 -6.47
CA ILE A 11 7.13 4.12 -6.87
C ILE A 11 5.72 4.72 -6.83
N ARG A 12 4.71 4.03 -7.38
CA ARG A 12 3.31 4.50 -7.33
C ARG A 12 2.78 4.60 -5.89
N HIS A 13 3.14 3.65 -5.02
CA HIS A 13 2.72 3.68 -3.62
C HIS A 13 3.42 4.80 -2.84
N VAL A 14 4.71 5.08 -3.10
CA VAL A 14 5.44 6.23 -2.52
C VAL A 14 4.81 7.56 -2.96
N ILE A 15 4.44 7.71 -4.23
CA ILE A 15 3.77 8.93 -4.74
C ILE A 15 2.40 9.10 -4.05
N TYR A 16 1.61 8.03 -3.93
CA TYR A 16 0.30 8.06 -3.27
C TYR A 16 0.42 8.43 -1.78
N LEU A 17 1.37 7.82 -1.07
CA LEU A 17 1.67 8.15 0.33
C LEU A 17 2.12 9.61 0.46
N PHE A 18 3.01 10.12 -0.41
CA PHE A 18 3.41 11.54 -0.40
C PHE A 18 2.22 12.49 -0.63
N GLN A 19 1.28 12.14 -1.50
CA GLN A 19 0.06 12.94 -1.73
C GLN A 19 -0.88 12.93 -0.52
N VAL A 20 -1.00 11.82 0.20
CA VAL A 20 -1.75 11.72 1.46
C VAL A 20 -1.05 12.50 2.59
N ASP A 21 0.27 12.38 2.72
CA ASP A 21 1.10 13.09 3.72
C ASP A 21 1.01 14.61 3.54
N VAL A 22 1.10 15.10 2.30
CA VAL A 22 0.92 16.53 1.98
C VAL A 22 -0.52 16.98 2.26
N LYS A 23 -1.53 16.13 2.06
CA LYS A 23 -2.92 16.44 2.42
C LYS A 23 -3.14 16.51 3.93
N ALA A 24 -2.49 15.65 4.71
CA ALA A 24 -2.54 15.68 6.16
C ALA A 24 -1.83 16.91 6.75
N ARG A 25 -0.68 17.30 6.19
CA ARG A 25 0.10 18.48 6.64
C ARG A 25 -0.56 19.83 6.34
N GLU A 26 -1.61 19.88 5.51
CA GLU A 26 -2.48 21.07 5.40
C GLU A 26 -3.45 21.22 6.59
N THR A 27 -3.60 20.23 7.48
CA THR A 27 -4.67 20.18 8.49
C THR A 27 -4.27 20.27 9.97
N ASP A 28 -3.03 19.97 10.37
CA ASP A 28 -2.55 20.25 11.75
C ASP A 28 -1.07 20.67 11.78
N GLY A 29 -0.78 21.78 12.46
CA GLY A 29 0.50 22.50 12.43
C GLY A 29 1.36 22.28 13.66
N LYS A 30 1.41 21.07 14.23
CA LYS A 30 2.05 20.84 15.55
C LYS A 30 2.97 19.65 15.75
N GLU A 31 3.09 18.70 14.82
CA GLU A 31 3.95 17.51 15.00
C GLU A 31 5.37 17.63 14.39
N HIS A 32 5.84 18.88 14.18
CA HIS A 32 7.10 19.18 13.46
C HIS A 32 8.37 18.56 14.05
N ALA A 33 8.41 18.21 15.34
CA ALA A 33 9.61 17.64 15.96
C ALA A 33 9.81 16.14 15.66
N GLN A 34 8.73 15.36 15.61
CA GLN A 34 8.79 13.89 15.57
C GLN A 34 8.67 13.34 14.14
N VAL A 35 7.82 13.97 13.32
CA VAL A 35 7.66 13.63 11.88
C VAL A 35 8.94 13.90 11.08
N SER A 36 9.77 14.86 11.52
CA SER A 36 11.08 15.14 10.93
C SER A 36 12.01 13.92 11.01
N THR A 37 12.14 13.32 12.20
CA THR A 37 12.97 12.14 12.44
C THR A 37 12.48 10.93 11.66
N GLN A 38 11.15 10.76 11.54
CA GLN A 38 10.54 9.65 10.81
C GLN A 38 10.70 9.82 9.28
N THR A 39 10.56 11.04 8.75
CA THR A 39 10.86 11.36 7.35
C THR A 39 12.34 11.10 7.02
N GLN A 40 13.25 11.42 7.95
CA GLN A 40 14.68 11.18 7.80
C GLN A 40 15.04 9.69 7.90
N ALA A 41 14.38 8.93 8.77
CA ALA A 41 14.53 7.47 8.87
C ALA A 41 14.10 6.75 7.58
N CYS A 42 12.95 7.12 6.99
CA CYS A 42 12.52 6.56 5.70
C CYS A 42 13.51 6.90 4.56
N ARG A 43 14.04 8.13 4.52
CA ARG A 43 15.10 8.51 3.55
C ARG A 43 16.37 7.68 3.73
N SER A 44 16.81 7.45 4.97
CA SER A 44 17.96 6.60 5.29
C SER A 44 17.73 5.12 4.94
N GLN A 45 16.50 4.62 5.05
CA GLN A 45 16.17 3.24 4.67
C GLN A 45 16.07 3.06 3.16
N VAL A 46 15.55 4.03 2.40
CA VAL A 46 15.61 4.01 0.93
C VAL A 46 17.06 4.00 0.43
N LEU A 47 17.92 4.86 1.01
CA LEU A 47 19.37 4.86 0.72
C LEU A 47 20.06 3.55 1.10
N ALA A 48 19.67 2.92 2.21
CA ALA A 48 20.23 1.62 2.61
C ALA A 48 19.82 0.51 1.64
N VAL A 49 18.56 0.48 1.17
CA VAL A 49 18.09 -0.52 0.22
C VAL A 49 18.79 -0.40 -1.14
N THR A 50 19.00 0.82 -1.65
CA THR A 50 19.78 1.00 -2.89
C THR A 50 21.27 0.70 -2.69
N THR A 51 21.86 1.07 -1.56
CA THR A 51 23.28 0.80 -1.26
C THR A 51 23.56 -0.71 -1.11
N ILE A 52 22.63 -1.49 -0.55
CA ILE A 52 22.73 -2.95 -0.46
C ILE A 52 22.64 -3.61 -1.85
N GLN A 53 22.00 -2.96 -2.83
CA GLN A 53 21.95 -3.42 -4.22
C GLN A 53 23.11 -2.91 -5.10
N SER A 54 23.93 -1.98 -4.60
CA SER A 54 25.06 -1.37 -5.33
C SER A 54 26.43 -1.83 -4.84
N HIS A 55 26.55 -3.08 -4.38
CA HIS A 55 27.85 -3.68 -4.10
C HIS A 55 28.39 -4.32 -5.38
N PRO A 56 29.60 -3.97 -5.85
CA PRO A 56 30.18 -4.62 -7.04
C PRO A 56 30.51 -6.08 -6.73
N ASP A 57 30.11 -6.99 -7.63
CA ASP A 57 30.47 -8.41 -7.59
C ASP A 57 31.91 -8.58 -8.11
N GLU A 58 32.88 -8.37 -7.24
CA GLU A 58 34.30 -8.54 -7.55
C GLU A 58 34.63 -10.05 -7.57
N GLY A 59 34.42 -10.65 -8.75
CA GLY A 59 34.12 -12.07 -8.90
C GLY A 59 35.10 -13.06 -8.25
N HIS A 60 34.55 -14.00 -7.48
CA HIS A 60 35.24 -15.20 -7.00
C HIS A 60 34.48 -16.46 -7.43
N ARG A 61 35.16 -17.37 -8.14
CA ARG A 61 34.59 -18.66 -8.55
C ARG A 61 34.39 -19.59 -7.34
N PRO A 62 33.20 -20.18 -7.15
CA PRO A 62 33.06 -21.38 -6.33
C PRO A 62 33.76 -22.59 -6.99
N PRO A 63 34.34 -23.53 -6.21
CA PRO A 63 34.76 -24.83 -6.74
C PRO A 63 33.57 -25.67 -7.22
N LEU A 64 33.79 -26.50 -8.23
CA LEU A 64 32.78 -27.45 -8.73
C LEU A 64 32.73 -28.71 -7.85
N GLU A 65 31.82 -28.76 -6.88
CA GLU A 65 31.41 -30.04 -6.29
C GLU A 65 30.46 -30.77 -7.25
N ALA A 66 30.75 -32.05 -7.52
CA ALA A 66 29.99 -32.86 -8.46
C ALA A 66 28.87 -33.65 -7.75
N VAL A 67 27.62 -33.30 -8.05
CA VAL A 67 26.44 -34.11 -7.68
C VAL A 67 25.85 -34.76 -8.94
N PRO A 68 25.80 -36.09 -9.04
CA PRO A 68 25.38 -36.77 -10.27
C PRO A 68 23.85 -36.87 -10.38
N VAL A 69 23.30 -36.45 -11.52
CA VAL A 69 21.89 -36.72 -11.89
C VAL A 69 21.86 -37.92 -12.85
N PRO A 70 21.21 -39.05 -12.49
CA PRO A 70 21.32 -40.29 -13.26
C PRO A 70 20.41 -40.31 -14.49
N TRP A 71 20.98 -40.64 -15.66
CA TRP A 71 20.23 -40.78 -16.91
C TRP A 71 19.84 -42.25 -17.13
N LYS A 72 18.54 -42.57 -17.08
CA LYS A 72 18.02 -43.91 -17.41
C LYS A 72 17.90 -44.08 -18.92
N SER A 73 18.89 -44.72 -19.55
CA SER A 73 18.69 -45.34 -20.86
C SER A 73 18.15 -46.76 -20.67
N HIS A 74 16.87 -46.98 -21.01
CA HIS A 74 16.36 -48.34 -21.18
C HIS A 74 17.01 -48.96 -22.43
N ARG A 75 17.71 -50.08 -22.25
CA ARG A 75 18.01 -51.03 -23.33
C ARG A 75 17.60 -52.41 -22.84
N GLU A 76 16.51 -52.91 -23.38
CA GLU A 76 15.99 -54.23 -23.03
C GLU A 76 16.95 -55.32 -23.52
N SER A 77 16.95 -56.45 -22.83
CA SER A 77 17.64 -57.68 -23.23
C SER A 77 16.74 -58.86 -22.87
N PRO A 78 16.27 -59.64 -23.85
CA PRO A 78 15.85 -61.01 -23.61
C PRO A 78 17.11 -61.85 -23.35
N GLY A 79 17.11 -62.68 -22.31
CA GLY A 79 18.28 -63.48 -21.93
C GLY A 79 17.95 -64.95 -21.71
N GLY A 80 19.01 -65.76 -21.62
CA GLY A 80 18.98 -67.10 -21.04
C GLY A 80 18.47 -68.22 -21.96
N LEU A 81 19.40 -69.06 -22.42
CA LEU A 81 19.71 -70.32 -21.73
C LEU A 81 20.98 -70.96 -22.32
N ALA A 82 21.52 -71.95 -21.63
CA ALA A 82 22.63 -72.76 -22.10
C ALA A 82 22.21 -74.23 -22.13
N GLU A 83 22.72 -75.00 -23.10
CA GLU A 83 23.44 -76.25 -22.85
C GLU A 83 24.10 -76.77 -24.14
N THR A 84 25.00 -77.75 -24.00
CA THR A 84 25.82 -78.36 -25.06
C THR A 84 25.18 -79.65 -25.59
N PRO A 85 25.59 -80.18 -26.76
CA PRO A 85 26.68 -81.17 -26.76
C PRO A 85 27.63 -81.10 -27.98
N ALA A 86 28.51 -82.09 -28.10
CA ALA A 86 29.46 -82.31 -29.19
C ALA A 86 28.80 -82.43 -30.59
N GLY A 87 29.50 -82.26 -31.71
CA GLY A 87 30.94 -81.99 -31.91
C GLY A 87 31.62 -83.09 -32.75
N GLU A 88 32.26 -82.70 -33.85
CA GLU A 88 33.06 -83.57 -34.73
C GLU A 88 34.08 -82.72 -35.53
N GLU A 89 35.18 -83.33 -35.98
CA GLU A 89 36.28 -82.63 -36.66
C GLU A 89 36.17 -82.68 -38.20
N ALA A 90 36.61 -81.63 -38.88
CA ALA A 90 37.02 -81.70 -40.28
C ALA A 90 38.11 -80.65 -40.57
N GLN A 91 39.18 -81.06 -41.26
CA GLN A 91 40.35 -80.23 -41.56
C GLN A 91 40.13 -79.37 -42.82
N GLY A 92 40.76 -78.20 -42.86
CA GLY A 92 40.92 -77.38 -44.07
C GLY A 92 42.00 -76.32 -43.85
N GLU A 93 43.05 -76.32 -44.68
CA GLU A 93 44.18 -75.39 -44.55
C GLU A 93 43.80 -73.94 -44.90
N GLU A 94 44.48 -72.97 -44.28
CA GLU A 94 44.23 -71.55 -44.54
C GLU A 94 44.81 -71.09 -45.89
N GLY A 95 43.99 -70.43 -46.70
CA GLY A 95 44.45 -69.61 -47.83
C GLY A 95 44.65 -68.15 -47.39
N PRO A 96 45.88 -67.68 -47.08
CA PRO A 96 46.13 -66.41 -46.39
C PRO A 96 45.72 -65.14 -47.18
N ALA A 97 45.38 -65.28 -48.46
CA ALA A 97 44.85 -64.18 -49.27
C ALA A 97 43.38 -63.85 -48.93
N ALA A 98 42.57 -64.83 -48.55
CA ALA A 98 41.14 -64.62 -48.27
C ALA A 98 40.94 -63.82 -46.97
N THR A 99 41.66 -64.22 -45.91
CA THR A 99 41.68 -63.52 -44.61
C THR A 99 42.27 -62.11 -44.73
N GLN A 100 43.31 -61.88 -45.55
CA GLN A 100 43.80 -60.52 -45.81
C GLN A 100 42.77 -59.62 -46.50
N LEU A 101 42.02 -60.12 -47.48
CA LEU A 101 41.03 -59.32 -48.22
C LEU A 101 39.86 -58.90 -47.34
N ASP A 102 39.33 -59.82 -46.51
CA ASP A 102 38.22 -59.47 -45.62
C ASP A 102 38.65 -58.52 -44.49
N VAL A 103 39.82 -58.72 -43.88
CA VAL A 103 40.39 -57.78 -42.90
C VAL A 103 40.63 -56.40 -43.53
N SER A 104 41.02 -56.33 -44.82
CA SER A 104 41.18 -55.06 -45.54
C SER A 104 39.82 -54.38 -45.80
N ARG A 105 38.78 -55.15 -46.13
CA ARG A 105 37.41 -54.68 -46.33
C ARG A 105 36.79 -54.15 -45.02
N LEU A 106 36.98 -54.87 -43.91
CA LEU A 106 36.56 -54.44 -42.58
C LEU A 106 37.29 -53.17 -42.12
N ARG A 107 38.57 -53.02 -42.47
CA ARG A 107 39.33 -51.78 -42.23
C ARG A 107 38.83 -50.61 -43.07
N SER A 108 38.47 -50.82 -44.34
CA SER A 108 37.80 -49.79 -45.17
C SER A 108 36.48 -49.36 -44.56
N SER A 109 35.58 -50.31 -44.28
CA SER A 109 34.28 -50.03 -43.68
C SER A 109 34.40 -49.30 -42.32
N SER A 110 35.34 -49.70 -41.47
CA SER A 110 35.64 -49.01 -40.21
C SER A 110 36.19 -47.59 -40.43
N MET A 111 36.94 -47.33 -41.51
CA MET A 111 37.40 -45.99 -41.90
C MET A 111 36.23 -45.13 -42.39
N GLU A 112 35.43 -45.64 -43.32
CA GLU A 112 34.24 -44.97 -43.87
C GLU A 112 33.19 -44.62 -42.80
N ILE A 113 32.98 -45.50 -41.80
CA ILE A 113 32.08 -45.23 -40.67
C ILE A 113 32.62 -44.11 -39.77
N ARG A 114 33.94 -44.07 -39.52
CA ARG A 114 34.57 -42.98 -38.75
C ARG A 114 34.60 -41.67 -39.53
N GLU A 115 34.79 -41.72 -40.84
CA GLU A 115 34.76 -40.57 -41.73
C GLU A 115 33.37 -39.93 -41.74
N LYS A 116 32.32 -40.69 -42.07
CA LYS A 116 30.91 -40.24 -42.03
C LYS A 116 30.48 -39.78 -40.63
N GLY A 117 30.94 -40.46 -39.58
CA GLY A 117 30.72 -40.02 -38.20
C GLY A 117 31.39 -38.68 -37.89
N SER A 118 32.59 -38.44 -38.42
CA SER A 118 33.31 -37.16 -38.28
C SER A 118 32.67 -36.03 -39.09
N GLU A 119 32.03 -36.34 -40.23
CA GLU A 119 31.27 -35.39 -41.04
C GLU A 119 29.99 -34.97 -40.31
N PHE A 120 29.22 -35.93 -39.80
CA PHE A 120 28.01 -35.65 -39.02
C PHE A 120 28.32 -34.82 -37.75
N LEU A 121 29.38 -35.18 -37.01
CA LEU A 121 29.83 -34.40 -35.85
C LEU A 121 30.27 -32.97 -36.21
N ARG A 122 30.84 -32.77 -37.41
CA ARG A 122 31.27 -31.46 -37.91
C ARG A 122 30.08 -30.60 -38.36
N GLU A 123 29.07 -31.22 -38.97
CA GLU A 123 27.84 -30.54 -39.37
C GLU A 123 27.01 -30.10 -38.14
N GLU A 124 26.79 -30.98 -37.16
CA GLU A 124 26.08 -30.62 -35.93
C GLU A 124 26.87 -29.62 -35.06
N LEU A 125 28.21 -29.68 -35.05
CA LEU A 125 29.03 -28.64 -34.42
C LEU A 125 28.83 -27.27 -35.09
N HIS A 126 28.83 -27.21 -36.43
CA HIS A 126 28.60 -25.98 -37.18
C HIS A 126 27.16 -25.45 -36.98
N LYS A 127 26.17 -26.34 -36.91
CA LYS A 127 24.77 -26.01 -36.61
C LYS A 127 24.62 -25.44 -35.19
N ALA A 128 25.26 -26.05 -34.19
CA ALA A 128 25.30 -25.54 -32.82
C ALA A 128 26.02 -24.18 -32.71
N GLN A 129 27.14 -23.98 -33.43
CA GLN A 129 27.84 -22.69 -33.52
C GLN A 129 26.95 -21.60 -34.14
N LYS A 130 26.16 -21.94 -35.18
CA LYS A 130 25.22 -21.02 -35.80
C LYS A 130 24.04 -20.67 -34.88
N GLU A 131 23.49 -21.64 -34.14
CA GLU A 131 22.45 -21.35 -33.14
C GLU A 131 23.01 -20.47 -32.02
N LEU A 132 24.19 -20.79 -31.47
CA LEU A 132 24.84 -20.00 -30.42
C LEU A 132 25.00 -18.55 -30.84
N LYS A 133 25.53 -18.28 -32.05
CA LYS A 133 25.68 -16.91 -32.56
C LYS A 133 24.35 -16.14 -32.64
N LEU A 134 23.25 -16.81 -33.00
CA LEU A 134 21.91 -16.20 -33.02
C LEU A 134 21.37 -15.94 -31.59
N LYS A 135 21.77 -16.73 -30.59
CA LYS A 135 21.49 -16.43 -29.17
C LYS A 135 22.32 -15.25 -28.69
N ASP A 136 23.60 -15.19 -29.04
CA ASP A 136 24.51 -14.09 -28.67
C ASP A 136 23.99 -12.75 -29.24
N GLU A 137 23.56 -12.73 -30.50
CA GLU A 137 22.95 -11.55 -31.16
C GLU A 137 21.65 -11.09 -30.46
N GLU A 138 20.82 -12.02 -29.97
CA GLU A 138 19.62 -11.70 -29.19
C GLU A 138 19.95 -11.27 -27.76
N CYS A 139 20.97 -11.84 -27.12
CA CYS A 139 21.47 -11.41 -25.81
C CYS A 139 22.03 -9.98 -25.86
N GLU A 140 22.80 -9.64 -26.90
CA GLU A 140 23.26 -8.28 -27.20
C GLU A 140 22.09 -7.30 -27.37
N ARG A 141 21.03 -7.72 -28.08
CA ARG A 141 19.80 -6.92 -28.26
C ARG A 141 19.07 -6.70 -26.93
N LEU A 142 18.98 -7.73 -26.10
CA LEU A 142 18.33 -7.67 -24.79
C LEU A 142 19.13 -6.85 -23.76
N SER A 143 20.47 -6.88 -23.81
CA SER A 143 21.31 -6.04 -22.94
C SER A 143 21.06 -4.55 -23.20
N LYS A 144 21.01 -4.14 -24.48
CA LYS A 144 20.73 -2.74 -24.87
C LYS A 144 19.35 -2.26 -24.44
N VAL A 145 18.34 -3.14 -24.48
CA VAL A 145 17.00 -2.84 -23.95
C VAL A 145 17.01 -2.75 -22.42
N ARG A 146 17.82 -3.57 -21.72
CA ARG A 146 18.01 -3.46 -20.27
C ARG A 146 18.67 -2.11 -19.91
N GLU A 147 19.77 -1.76 -20.58
CA GLU A 147 20.50 -0.49 -20.39
C GLU A 147 19.63 0.75 -20.62
N GLN A 148 18.78 0.72 -21.66
CA GLN A 148 17.82 1.80 -21.93
C GLN A 148 16.78 1.94 -20.80
N LEU A 149 16.22 0.82 -20.32
CA LEU A 149 15.27 0.83 -19.20
C LEU A 149 15.93 1.20 -17.86
N GLU A 150 17.20 0.84 -17.66
CA GLU A 150 18.01 1.26 -16.52
C GLU A 150 18.18 2.79 -16.53
N GLN A 151 18.54 3.39 -17.67
CA GLN A 151 18.63 4.85 -17.82
C GLN A 151 17.27 5.56 -17.63
N GLU A 152 16.19 5.08 -18.27
CA GLU A 152 14.84 5.66 -18.09
C GLU A 152 14.37 5.64 -16.61
N LEU A 153 14.74 4.60 -15.86
CA LEU A 153 14.45 4.49 -14.43
C LEU A 153 15.30 5.46 -13.60
N GLU A 154 16.58 5.67 -13.93
CA GLU A 154 17.43 6.67 -13.28
C GLU A 154 16.92 8.10 -13.50
N GLU A 155 16.58 8.46 -14.75
CA GLU A 155 16.05 9.78 -15.11
C GLU A 155 14.70 10.06 -14.42
N LEU A 156 13.79 9.08 -14.42
CA LEU A 156 12.51 9.17 -13.69
C LEU A 156 12.74 9.31 -12.18
N THR A 157 13.70 8.56 -11.61
CA THR A 157 14.02 8.61 -10.17
C THR A 157 14.57 9.98 -9.78
N ALA A 158 15.47 10.55 -10.58
CA ALA A 158 16.00 11.90 -10.37
C ALA A 158 14.87 12.95 -10.40
N SER A 159 14.00 12.90 -11.42
CA SER A 159 12.86 13.82 -11.56
C SER A 159 11.90 13.75 -10.38
N LEU A 160 11.60 12.54 -9.88
CA LEU A 160 10.75 12.35 -8.70
C LEU A 160 11.39 12.91 -7.42
N PHE A 161 12.72 12.80 -7.25
CA PHE A 161 13.40 13.44 -6.13
C PHE A 161 13.37 14.97 -6.23
N GLU A 162 13.59 15.54 -7.42
CA GLU A 162 13.52 17.00 -7.62
C GLU A 162 12.13 17.58 -7.30
N GLU A 163 11.06 16.94 -7.79
CA GLU A 163 9.69 17.37 -7.53
C GLU A 163 9.32 17.20 -6.05
N ALA A 164 9.71 16.10 -5.39
CA ALA A 164 9.53 15.95 -3.95
C ALA A 164 10.30 17.04 -3.15
N HIS A 165 11.52 17.40 -3.56
CA HIS A 165 12.28 18.51 -2.98
C HIS A 165 11.68 19.89 -3.29
N LYS A 166 10.96 20.06 -4.39
CA LYS A 166 10.17 21.25 -4.71
C LYS A 166 8.93 21.35 -3.81
N MET A 167 8.11 20.30 -3.73
CA MET A 167 6.93 20.23 -2.87
C MET A 167 7.25 20.53 -1.39
N VAL A 168 8.35 19.97 -0.86
CA VAL A 168 8.80 20.25 0.52
C VAL A 168 9.24 21.72 0.71
N ARG A 169 9.91 22.33 -0.29
CA ARG A 169 10.27 23.76 -0.23
C ARG A 169 9.03 24.65 -0.24
N GLU A 170 8.06 24.36 -1.11
CA GLU A 170 6.79 25.10 -1.18
C GLU A 170 5.99 24.99 0.12
N ALA A 171 5.91 23.80 0.72
CA ALA A 171 5.26 23.58 2.02
C ALA A 171 5.94 24.40 3.13
N ASN A 172 7.27 24.34 3.24
CA ASN A 172 8.03 25.09 4.24
C ASN A 172 7.87 26.62 4.06
N MET A 173 7.80 27.11 2.81
CA MET A 173 7.55 28.53 2.53
C MET A 173 6.13 28.97 2.93
N LYS A 174 5.11 28.15 2.63
CA LYS A 174 3.72 28.39 3.07
C LYS A 174 3.62 28.40 4.61
N GLN A 175 4.26 27.43 5.28
CA GLN A 175 4.34 27.36 6.74
C GLN A 175 4.96 28.64 7.32
N ALA A 176 6.16 29.02 6.90
CA ALA A 176 6.85 30.20 7.42
C ALA A 176 6.05 31.51 7.21
N ALA A 177 5.31 31.63 6.11
CA ALA A 177 4.39 32.75 5.88
C ALA A 177 3.21 32.74 6.87
N SER A 178 2.59 31.57 7.11
CA SER A 178 1.49 31.43 8.06
C SER A 178 1.91 31.67 9.52
N GLU A 179 3.08 31.17 9.93
CA GLU A 179 3.64 31.38 11.28
C GLU A 179 3.95 32.85 11.53
N LYS A 180 4.48 33.56 10.52
CA LYS A 180 4.68 35.01 10.58
C LYS A 180 3.36 35.76 10.78
N GLN A 181 2.34 35.47 9.97
CA GLN A 181 1.01 36.10 10.10
C GLN A 181 0.38 35.81 11.47
N LEU A 182 0.50 34.58 11.97
CA LEU A 182 0.03 34.17 13.28
C LEU A 182 0.79 34.86 14.43
N LYS A 183 2.09 35.13 14.27
CA LYS A 183 2.87 35.94 15.24
C LYS A 183 2.44 37.40 15.23
N GLU A 184 2.21 37.99 14.06
CA GLU A 184 1.68 39.35 13.91
C GLU A 184 0.25 39.48 14.49
N ALA A 185 -0.60 38.47 14.29
CA ALA A 185 -1.94 38.43 14.86
C ALA A 185 -1.93 38.32 16.40
N ARG A 186 -1.04 37.49 16.97
CA ARG A 186 -0.85 37.41 18.43
C ARG A 186 -0.41 38.75 19.03
N GLY A 187 0.58 39.42 18.43
CA GLY A 187 1.00 40.75 18.90
C GLY A 187 -0.11 41.81 18.88
N LYS A 188 -1.07 41.72 17.95
CA LYS A 188 -2.28 42.57 17.95
C LYS A 188 -3.24 42.21 19.09
N ILE A 189 -3.41 40.92 19.38
CA ILE A 189 -4.22 40.46 20.53
C ILE A 189 -3.59 40.94 21.85
N ASP A 190 -2.29 40.78 22.02
CA ASP A 190 -1.56 41.21 23.23
C ASP A 190 -1.71 42.72 23.46
N MET A 191 -1.61 43.54 22.40
CA MET A 191 -1.84 44.98 22.42
C MET A 191 -3.28 45.33 22.83
N LEU A 192 -4.28 44.76 22.15
CA LEU A 192 -5.70 45.01 22.46
C LEU A 192 -6.08 44.53 23.87
N GLN A 193 -5.48 43.45 24.35
CA GLN A 193 -5.73 42.92 25.70
C GLN A 193 -5.09 43.81 26.78
N ALA A 194 -3.96 44.46 26.49
CA ALA A 194 -3.40 45.52 27.34
C ALA A 194 -4.30 46.78 27.35
N GLU A 195 -4.78 47.23 26.20
CA GLU A 195 -5.72 48.37 26.08
C GLU A 195 -7.02 48.13 26.87
N VAL A 196 -7.65 46.95 26.68
CA VAL A 196 -8.85 46.56 27.43
C VAL A 196 -8.59 46.50 28.94
N THR A 197 -7.40 46.07 29.36
CA THR A 197 -7.01 46.05 30.78
C THR A 197 -6.83 47.46 31.35
N ALA A 198 -6.22 48.37 30.59
CA ALA A 198 -6.09 49.77 30.97
C ALA A 198 -7.45 50.48 31.04
N LEU A 199 -8.31 50.31 30.03
CA LEU A 199 -9.67 50.86 30.00
C LEU A 199 -10.53 50.34 31.17
N LYS A 200 -10.47 49.03 31.44
CA LYS A 200 -11.18 48.43 32.59
C LYS A 200 -10.70 49.00 33.92
N THR A 201 -9.40 49.24 34.07
CA THR A 201 -8.82 49.88 35.26
C THR A 201 -9.32 51.32 35.40
N LEU A 202 -9.31 52.09 34.30
CA LEU A 202 -9.78 53.47 34.26
C LEU A 202 -11.26 53.58 34.69
N VAL A 203 -12.15 52.74 34.13
CA VAL A 203 -13.57 52.68 34.52
C VAL A 203 -13.75 52.38 36.01
N ILE A 204 -13.00 51.43 36.57
CA ILE A 204 -13.03 51.09 38.00
C ILE A 204 -12.56 52.28 38.87
N THR A 205 -11.56 53.06 38.42
CA THR A 205 -11.13 54.27 39.13
C THR A 205 -12.09 55.46 38.99
N SER A 206 -12.77 55.60 37.84
CA SER A 206 -13.76 56.67 37.61
C SER A 206 -15.12 56.41 38.26
N THR A 207 -15.44 55.15 38.55
CA THR A 207 -16.66 54.74 39.28
C THR A 207 -16.31 53.81 40.43
N PRO A 208 -15.88 54.33 41.60
CA PRO A 208 -15.59 53.52 42.78
C PRO A 208 -16.83 52.71 43.17
N ALA A 209 -16.61 51.43 43.52
CA ALA A 209 -17.66 50.40 43.55
C ALA A 209 -18.59 50.47 44.78
N SER A 210 -19.34 51.57 44.92
CA SER A 210 -20.47 51.69 45.84
C SER A 210 -21.51 52.67 45.26
N PRO A 211 -22.75 52.25 44.94
CA PRO A 211 -23.80 53.19 44.58
C PRO A 211 -24.13 54.05 45.80
N ASN A 212 -24.01 55.38 45.66
CA ASN A 212 -24.17 56.30 46.79
C ASN A 212 -25.62 56.25 47.33
N ARG A 213 -25.80 55.66 48.52
CA ARG A 213 -27.11 55.45 49.13
C ARG A 213 -27.78 56.74 49.61
N GLU A 214 -27.04 57.83 49.73
CA GLU A 214 -27.51 59.09 50.30
C GLU A 214 -28.33 59.94 49.30
N LEU A 215 -28.26 59.62 48.01
CA LEU A 215 -28.96 60.35 46.93
C LEU A 215 -30.32 59.73 46.53
N HIS A 216 -30.75 58.63 47.16
CA HIS A 216 -32.00 57.93 46.80
C HIS A 216 -32.93 57.69 48.01
N PRO A 217 -33.80 58.66 48.38
CA PRO A 217 -34.76 58.52 49.47
C PRO A 217 -35.74 57.34 49.34
N GLN A 218 -35.95 56.81 48.12
CA GLN A 218 -36.91 55.74 47.84
C GLN A 218 -36.54 54.37 48.42
N LEU A 219 -35.31 54.18 48.92
CA LEU A 219 -34.85 52.93 49.54
C LEU A 219 -35.01 52.90 51.08
N LEU A 220 -35.72 53.87 51.66
CA LEU A 220 -35.94 53.99 53.12
C LEU A 220 -37.43 54.01 53.48
N SER A 221 -38.09 52.85 53.40
CA SER A 221 -39.42 52.62 54.00
C SER A 221 -39.57 51.18 54.50
N SER A 222 -40.60 50.89 55.31
CA SER A 222 -40.62 49.77 56.26
C SER A 222 -41.99 49.07 56.35
N THR A 223 -42.03 47.94 57.06
CA THR A 223 -43.24 47.30 57.66
C THR A 223 -44.12 46.39 56.77
N LYS A 224 -43.75 45.10 56.74
CA LYS A 224 -44.58 43.97 57.27
C LYS A 224 -46.03 43.77 56.75
N ALA A 225 -46.20 42.94 55.72
CA ALA A 225 -47.36 42.03 55.53
C ALA A 225 -47.06 40.90 54.50
N GLY A 226 -47.78 39.77 54.56
CA GLY A 226 -47.81 38.73 53.50
C GLY A 226 -48.99 38.95 52.52
N PRO A 227 -49.25 38.07 51.51
CA PRO A 227 -49.35 36.61 51.74
C PRO A 227 -48.98 35.63 50.58
N ARG A 228 -48.80 34.35 50.96
CA ARG A 228 -49.18 33.08 50.27
C ARG A 228 -48.73 32.75 48.81
N LYS A 229 -47.91 31.68 48.75
CA LYS A 229 -48.08 30.44 47.93
C LYS A 229 -47.84 30.50 46.40
N GLY A 230 -46.65 30.02 45.98
CA GLY A 230 -46.34 29.64 44.59
C GLY A 230 -45.12 28.71 44.47
N HIS A 231 -45.34 27.49 43.99
CA HIS A 231 -44.41 26.43 43.53
C HIS A 231 -42.90 26.36 43.95
N LEU A 232 -42.52 25.19 44.49
CA LEU A 232 -41.17 24.61 44.38
C LEU A 232 -40.94 24.08 42.94
N ARG A 233 -39.74 23.79 42.43
CA ARG A 233 -38.46 23.36 43.05
C ARG A 233 -37.24 23.82 42.22
N HIS A 234 -36.09 24.12 42.84
CA HIS A 234 -34.80 23.40 42.60
C HIS A 234 -33.62 23.93 43.46
N LYS A 235 -32.68 23.03 43.80
CA LYS A 235 -31.33 23.28 44.34
C LYS A 235 -31.30 23.93 45.76
N SER A 236 -30.32 23.71 46.64
CA SER A 236 -29.25 22.69 46.76
C SER A 236 -29.40 22.03 48.17
N THR A 237 -28.45 21.49 48.95
CA THR A 237 -26.97 21.36 48.93
C THR A 237 -26.55 20.22 49.88
N SER A 238 -25.38 19.60 49.67
CA SER A 238 -24.55 19.10 50.77
C SER A 238 -23.07 19.20 50.40
N SER A 239 -22.22 19.56 51.36
CA SER A 239 -20.79 19.82 51.16
C SER A 239 -20.00 19.37 52.39
N ALA A 240 -18.98 18.53 52.18
CA ALA A 240 -17.93 18.28 53.16
C ALA A 240 -16.72 19.17 52.87
N LEU A 241 -16.00 19.58 53.92
CA LEU A 241 -14.87 20.51 53.85
C LEU A 241 -13.55 19.76 54.00
N CYS A 242 -12.52 20.18 53.25
CA CYS A 242 -11.14 20.27 53.75
C CYS A 242 -10.31 21.24 52.86
N PRO A 243 -9.30 21.98 53.39
CA PRO A 243 -8.67 23.08 52.65
C PRO A 243 -7.15 22.93 52.39
N ALA A 244 -6.64 23.54 51.30
CA ALA A 244 -5.30 24.16 51.24
C ALA A 244 -5.06 24.96 49.93
N VAL A 245 -4.61 26.22 50.07
CA VAL A 245 -3.76 27.01 49.13
C VAL A 245 -4.20 27.22 47.67
N CYS A 246 -4.62 28.46 47.40
CA CYS A 246 -4.70 29.15 46.08
C CYS A 246 -3.29 29.64 45.64
N PRO A 247 -3.00 29.97 44.34
CA PRO A 247 -3.81 30.85 43.49
C PRO A 247 -3.99 30.44 42.01
N ALA A 248 -4.83 31.20 41.31
CA ALA A 248 -5.28 30.91 39.94
C ALA A 248 -4.62 31.80 38.88
N ALA A 249 -4.32 31.20 37.72
CA ALA A 249 -4.22 31.85 36.42
C ALA A 249 -4.37 30.77 35.33
N GLY A 250 -5.02 31.08 34.20
CA GLY A 250 -5.11 30.15 33.07
C GLY A 250 -6.46 30.14 32.35
N HIS A 251 -6.48 30.75 31.16
CA HIS A 251 -7.61 30.80 30.24
C HIS A 251 -8.23 29.41 29.98
N ALA A 252 -9.56 29.31 30.10
CA ALA A 252 -10.32 28.18 29.59
C ALA A 252 -10.38 28.23 28.05
N LEU A 253 -9.32 27.77 27.39
CA LEU A 253 -9.37 27.41 25.98
C LEU A 253 -10.35 26.24 25.81
N THR A 254 -11.21 26.31 24.79
CA THR A 254 -12.04 25.17 24.38
C THR A 254 -11.15 23.98 24.03
N PRO A 255 -11.30 22.81 24.69
CA PRO A 255 -10.50 21.65 24.38
C PRO A 255 -11.04 20.96 23.12
N ASP A 256 -10.74 21.54 21.96
CA ASP A 256 -10.76 20.77 20.73
C ASP A 256 -9.54 19.85 20.71
N LYS A 257 -9.76 18.64 21.22
CA LYS A 257 -8.84 17.51 21.20
C LYS A 257 -9.68 16.24 21.14
N GLU A 258 -9.70 15.56 19.99
CA GLU A 258 -10.13 14.15 19.94
C GLU A 258 -9.29 13.37 20.97
N GLY A 259 -9.93 12.90 22.05
CA GLY A 259 -9.29 12.04 23.04
C GLY A 259 -8.96 10.69 22.41
N LYS A 260 -7.68 10.46 22.13
CA LYS A 260 -7.17 9.18 21.63
C LYS A 260 -6.56 8.40 22.78
N GLU A 261 -7.17 7.27 23.11
CA GLU A 261 -6.73 6.32 24.15
C GLU A 261 -6.57 4.95 23.51
N VAL A 262 -5.53 4.21 23.91
CA VAL A 262 -5.25 2.87 23.39
C VAL A 262 -6.13 1.86 24.11
N ASP A 263 -7.04 1.19 23.39
CA ASP A 263 -7.76 0.05 23.95
C ASP A 263 -6.78 -1.10 24.25
N ALA A 264 -6.62 -1.42 25.53
CA ALA A 264 -5.66 -2.42 26.00
C ALA A 264 -5.96 -3.85 25.47
N THR A 265 -7.21 -4.17 25.15
CA THR A 265 -7.63 -5.47 24.63
C THR A 265 -7.25 -5.61 23.15
N LEU A 266 -7.55 -4.58 22.35
CA LEU A 266 -7.15 -4.51 20.94
C LEU A 266 -5.62 -4.45 20.81
N PHE A 267 -4.94 -3.71 21.70
CA PHE A 267 -3.49 -3.57 21.66
C PHE A 267 -2.75 -4.84 22.08
N ALA A 268 -3.22 -5.55 23.11
CA ALA A 268 -2.65 -6.84 23.51
C ALA A 268 -2.83 -7.92 22.41
N GLU A 269 -3.99 -7.96 21.76
CA GLU A 269 -4.23 -8.84 20.61
C GLU A 269 -3.32 -8.51 19.42
N PHE A 270 -3.17 -7.23 19.10
CA PHE A 270 -2.23 -6.78 18.07
C PHE A 270 -0.77 -7.15 18.42
N GLN A 271 -0.34 -6.96 19.68
CA GLN A 271 1.01 -7.34 20.09
C GLN A 271 1.26 -8.84 19.93
N ALA A 272 0.33 -9.69 20.37
CA ALA A 272 0.42 -11.14 20.20
C ALA A 272 0.45 -11.57 18.72
N TRP A 273 -0.36 -10.95 17.86
CA TRP A 273 -0.29 -11.16 16.40
C TRP A 273 1.05 -10.69 15.81
N ARG A 274 1.61 -9.58 16.30
CA ARG A 274 2.88 -9.01 15.83
C ARG A 274 4.09 -9.89 16.17
N GLU A 275 4.01 -10.74 17.19
CA GLU A 275 5.07 -11.72 17.51
C GLU A 275 5.19 -12.83 16.46
N SER A 276 4.09 -13.18 15.78
CA SER A 276 4.09 -14.11 14.64
C SER A 276 3.10 -13.66 13.56
N PRO A 277 3.46 -12.64 12.76
CA PRO A 277 2.53 -12.03 11.81
C PRO A 277 2.03 -13.02 10.75
N THR A 278 0.71 -13.08 10.58
CA THR A 278 0.05 -13.98 9.62
C THR A 278 -1.11 -13.30 8.90
N LEU A 279 -1.39 -13.77 7.68
CA LEU A 279 -2.59 -13.45 6.89
C LEU A 279 -3.72 -14.47 7.10
N ASP A 280 -3.53 -15.46 7.97
CA ASP A 280 -4.56 -16.44 8.31
C ASP A 280 -5.78 -15.75 8.94
N LYS A 281 -6.92 -15.85 8.26
CA LYS A 281 -8.20 -15.26 8.64
C LYS A 281 -8.76 -15.82 9.94
N THR A 282 -8.28 -16.99 10.38
CA THR A 282 -8.68 -17.67 11.62
C THR A 282 -7.87 -17.21 12.85
N CYS A 283 -6.80 -16.41 12.67
CA CYS A 283 -6.11 -15.83 13.82
C CYS A 283 -6.98 -14.76 14.49
N PRO A 284 -7.02 -14.62 15.84
CA PRO A 284 -8.00 -13.78 16.54
C PRO A 284 -8.01 -12.32 16.08
N PHE A 285 -6.83 -11.75 15.81
CA PHE A 285 -6.66 -10.40 15.29
C PHE A 285 -7.38 -10.21 13.94
N LEU A 286 -7.12 -11.07 12.95
CA LEU A 286 -7.78 -10.94 11.66
C LEU A 286 -9.25 -11.37 11.71
N GLU A 287 -9.62 -12.42 12.45
CA GLU A 287 -11.02 -12.83 12.62
C GLU A 287 -11.89 -11.66 13.10
N ARG A 288 -11.41 -10.91 14.09
CA ARG A 288 -12.05 -9.68 14.60
C ARG A 288 -12.25 -8.64 13.50
N VAL A 289 -11.19 -8.29 12.76
CA VAL A 289 -11.26 -7.27 11.70
C VAL A 289 -12.10 -7.76 10.51
N TYR A 290 -12.13 -9.07 10.22
CA TYR A 290 -13.01 -9.67 9.23
C TYR A 290 -14.48 -9.54 9.61
N ARG A 291 -14.83 -9.91 10.84
CA ARG A 291 -16.20 -9.82 11.38
C ARG A 291 -16.72 -8.39 11.45
N GLU A 292 -15.87 -7.46 11.89
CA GLU A 292 -16.28 -6.09 12.22
C GLU A 292 -16.14 -5.11 11.07
N ASP A 293 -15.13 -5.27 10.19
CA ASP A 293 -14.78 -4.29 9.17
C ASP A 293 -14.73 -4.86 7.75
N VAL A 294 -13.88 -5.85 7.44
CA VAL A 294 -13.66 -6.32 6.05
C VAL A 294 -14.89 -7.00 5.46
N GLY A 295 -15.56 -7.87 6.22
CA GLY A 295 -16.80 -8.53 5.81
C GLY A 295 -17.87 -7.50 5.43
N PRO A 296 -18.28 -6.63 6.38
CA PRO A 296 -19.20 -5.51 6.11
C PRO A 296 -18.71 -4.53 5.03
N CYS A 297 -17.40 -4.28 4.88
CA CYS A 297 -16.89 -3.42 3.80
C CYS A 297 -17.09 -4.04 2.41
N LEU A 298 -16.96 -5.36 2.26
CA LEU A 298 -17.05 -6.03 0.96
C LEU A 298 -18.40 -6.70 0.67
N ASP A 299 -19.38 -6.60 1.57
CA ASP A 299 -20.75 -7.08 1.34
C ASP A 299 -21.53 -6.17 0.36
N PHE A 300 -21.82 -6.68 -0.83
CA PHE A 300 -22.43 -5.90 -1.92
C PHE A 300 -23.64 -6.64 -2.50
N THR A 301 -24.61 -5.89 -3.05
CA THR A 301 -25.85 -6.40 -3.63
C THR A 301 -25.62 -7.58 -4.58
N MET A 302 -24.59 -7.50 -5.43
CA MET A 302 -24.16 -8.59 -6.31
C MET A 302 -23.20 -9.53 -5.56
N GLN A 303 -23.78 -10.48 -4.82
CA GLN A 303 -23.06 -11.37 -3.90
C GLN A 303 -21.96 -12.23 -4.57
N GLU A 304 -22.18 -12.71 -5.79
CA GLU A 304 -21.15 -13.45 -6.54
C GLU A 304 -19.91 -12.58 -6.81
N LEU A 305 -20.12 -11.33 -7.24
CA LEU A 305 -19.02 -10.38 -7.48
C LEU A 305 -18.42 -9.87 -6.16
N SER A 306 -19.18 -9.80 -5.07
CA SER A 306 -18.65 -9.59 -3.71
C SER A 306 -17.65 -10.69 -3.31
N ALA A 307 -17.98 -11.96 -3.55
CA ALA A 307 -17.10 -13.08 -3.26
C ALA A 307 -15.80 -13.03 -4.08
N LEU A 308 -15.91 -12.74 -5.38
CA LEU A 308 -14.74 -12.58 -6.27
C LEU A 308 -13.87 -11.37 -5.89
N VAL A 309 -14.48 -10.23 -5.54
CA VAL A 309 -13.74 -9.05 -5.03
C VAL A 309 -13.01 -9.38 -3.74
N ARG A 310 -13.65 -10.10 -2.81
CA ARG A 310 -13.04 -10.50 -1.52
C ARG A 310 -11.80 -11.37 -1.75
N ALA A 311 -11.90 -12.42 -2.56
CA ALA A 311 -10.75 -13.25 -2.93
C ALA A 311 -9.63 -12.41 -3.60
N ALA A 312 -9.95 -11.61 -4.61
CA ALA A 312 -8.95 -10.81 -5.32
C ALA A 312 -8.25 -9.74 -4.45
N VAL A 313 -8.91 -9.24 -3.39
CA VAL A 313 -8.28 -8.35 -2.40
C VAL A 313 -7.32 -9.12 -1.49
N GLU A 314 -7.67 -10.36 -1.13
CA GLU A 314 -6.89 -11.24 -0.26
C GLU A 314 -5.65 -11.82 -0.97
N ASP A 315 -5.79 -12.20 -2.23
CA ASP A 315 -4.72 -12.67 -3.11
C ASP A 315 -3.85 -11.52 -3.66
N ASN A 316 -4.24 -10.25 -3.42
CA ASN A 316 -3.60 -9.04 -3.96
C ASN A 316 -3.62 -8.93 -5.51
N THR A 317 -4.68 -9.45 -6.13
CA THR A 317 -4.87 -9.50 -7.59
C THR A 317 -5.96 -8.55 -8.11
N LEU A 318 -6.59 -7.74 -7.24
CA LEU A 318 -7.53 -6.68 -7.63
C LEU A 318 -6.77 -5.41 -8.08
N THR A 319 -7.11 -4.88 -9.26
CA THR A 319 -6.63 -3.55 -9.71
C THR A 319 -7.78 -2.58 -9.94
N ILE A 320 -7.66 -1.35 -9.45
CA ILE A 320 -8.62 -0.25 -9.65
C ILE A 320 -8.03 0.72 -10.68
N GLU A 321 -8.78 1.06 -11.73
CA GLU A 321 -8.36 1.96 -12.81
C GLU A 321 -9.33 3.14 -12.95
N PRO A 322 -8.85 4.38 -13.18
CA PRO A 322 -9.70 5.50 -13.55
C PRO A 322 -10.23 5.33 -14.99
N VAL A 323 -11.49 5.66 -15.22
CA VAL A 323 -12.09 5.69 -16.55
C VAL A 323 -11.81 7.07 -17.16
N ALA A 324 -11.02 7.10 -18.23
CA ALA A 324 -10.70 8.36 -18.92
C ALA A 324 -11.96 9.04 -19.46
N SER A 325 -12.03 10.36 -19.34
CA SER A 325 -13.14 11.22 -19.81
C SER A 325 -13.16 11.37 -21.35
N GLN A 326 -13.20 10.25 -22.07
CA GLN A 326 -13.27 10.19 -23.52
C GLN A 326 -14.61 9.59 -23.98
N THR A 327 -15.02 9.92 -25.20
CA THR A 327 -16.23 9.37 -25.82
C THR A 327 -15.99 7.92 -26.24
N LEU A 328 -16.36 6.98 -25.36
CA LEU A 328 -16.35 5.56 -25.71
C LEU A 328 -17.37 5.29 -26.84
N PRO A 329 -17.06 4.39 -27.80
CA PRO A 329 -17.96 4.02 -28.88
C PRO A 329 -19.19 3.27 -28.36
N ALA A 330 -20.27 3.27 -29.14
CA ALA A 330 -21.58 2.75 -28.76
C ALA A 330 -21.63 1.21 -28.67
N VAL A 331 -21.03 0.64 -27.64
CA VAL A 331 -21.28 -0.74 -27.19
C VAL A 331 -22.63 -0.79 -26.48
N LYS A 332 -23.48 -1.75 -26.84
CA LYS A 332 -24.87 -1.85 -26.37
C LYS A 332 -24.98 -2.34 -24.91
N VAL A 333 -24.70 -1.47 -23.96
CA VAL A 333 -25.29 -1.55 -22.62
C VAL A 333 -26.66 -0.88 -22.69
N ALA A 334 -27.68 -1.49 -22.05
CA ALA A 334 -29.06 -0.99 -22.11
C ALA A 334 -29.25 0.27 -21.24
N ALA A 335 -28.84 1.42 -21.77
CA ALA A 335 -29.11 2.72 -21.17
C ALA A 335 -30.61 3.02 -21.23
N VAL A 336 -31.25 3.20 -20.06
CA VAL A 336 -32.64 3.66 -19.96
C VAL A 336 -32.64 5.17 -20.18
N GLU A 337 -33.26 5.63 -21.28
CA GLU A 337 -33.29 7.05 -21.65
C GLU A 337 -34.23 7.88 -20.75
N CYS A 338 -33.74 8.29 -19.58
CA CYS A 338 -34.37 9.34 -18.76
C CYS A 338 -34.14 10.73 -19.38
N GLY A 339 -34.80 11.00 -20.50
CA GLY A 339 -34.56 12.21 -21.30
C GLY A 339 -35.09 13.50 -20.66
N ARG A 340 -34.23 14.52 -20.59
CA ARG A 340 -34.66 15.94 -20.71
C ARG A 340 -33.54 16.81 -21.27
N ALA A 341 -33.91 17.80 -22.07
CA ALA A 341 -32.97 18.67 -22.75
C ALA A 341 -32.36 19.73 -21.81
N ASN A 342 -31.03 19.89 -21.88
CA ASN A 342 -30.32 21.17 -21.93
C ASN A 342 -28.84 20.92 -22.27
N GLY A 343 -28.16 21.90 -22.88
CA GLY A 343 -26.87 21.74 -23.56
C GLY A 343 -25.62 21.49 -22.69
N PHE A 344 -25.76 20.98 -21.47
CA PHE A 344 -24.65 20.53 -20.64
C PHE A 344 -24.40 19.04 -20.90
N ARG A 345 -23.14 18.61 -21.12
CA ARG A 345 -22.83 17.16 -21.06
C ARG A 345 -22.96 16.71 -19.61
N ALA A 346 -24.09 16.09 -19.28
CA ALA A 346 -24.21 15.33 -18.04
C ALA A 346 -23.12 14.24 -17.97
N PRO A 347 -22.63 13.87 -16.79
CA PRO A 347 -21.84 12.66 -16.61
C PRO A 347 -22.56 11.46 -17.21
N ILE A 348 -21.82 10.50 -17.80
CA ILE A 348 -22.42 9.26 -18.28
C ILE A 348 -22.73 8.40 -17.05
N ASP A 349 -23.97 8.50 -16.58
CA ASP A 349 -24.47 7.66 -15.50
C ASP A 349 -24.41 6.19 -15.92
N THR A 350 -23.78 5.41 -15.05
CA THR A 350 -23.35 4.03 -15.29
C THR A 350 -23.84 3.18 -14.12
N THR A 351 -24.30 1.97 -14.42
CA THR A 351 -24.74 1.05 -13.34
C THR A 351 -23.52 0.47 -12.66
N CYS A 352 -23.40 0.67 -11.35
CA CYS A 352 -22.34 0.07 -10.56
C CYS A 352 -22.54 -1.45 -10.47
N ALA A 353 -21.56 -2.22 -10.96
CA ALA A 353 -21.61 -3.68 -11.03
C ALA A 353 -21.71 -4.39 -9.68
N LEU A 354 -21.39 -3.70 -8.57
CA LEU A 354 -21.44 -4.26 -7.21
C LEU A 354 -22.76 -3.95 -6.50
N SER A 355 -23.24 -2.71 -6.57
CA SER A 355 -24.44 -2.27 -5.83
C SER A 355 -25.73 -2.33 -6.65
N GLY A 356 -25.64 -2.38 -7.98
CA GLY A 356 -26.77 -2.21 -8.90
C GLY A 356 -27.25 -0.76 -9.05
N LEU A 357 -26.62 0.21 -8.37
CA LEU A 357 -27.03 1.61 -8.39
C LEU A 357 -26.48 2.36 -9.60
N VAL A 358 -27.34 3.18 -10.22
CA VAL A 358 -26.98 4.09 -11.32
C VAL A 358 -26.31 5.34 -10.75
N CYS A 359 -25.09 5.64 -11.20
CA CYS A 359 -24.32 6.82 -10.81
C CYS A 359 -23.12 7.07 -11.74
N ALA A 360 -22.44 8.21 -11.62
CA ALA A 360 -21.21 8.48 -12.37
C ALA A 360 -20.01 7.61 -11.90
N CYS A 361 -19.91 6.37 -12.40
CA CYS A 361 -18.81 5.44 -12.11
C CYS A 361 -17.52 5.85 -12.84
N ARG A 362 -16.78 6.81 -12.27
CA ARG A 362 -15.47 7.29 -12.79
C ARG A 362 -14.34 6.24 -12.71
N HIS A 363 -14.59 5.06 -12.14
CA HIS A 363 -13.60 4.02 -11.89
C HIS A 363 -14.13 2.63 -12.27
N ARG A 364 -13.21 1.76 -12.69
CA ARG A 364 -13.46 0.35 -12.98
C ARG A 364 -12.49 -0.53 -12.20
N ILE A 365 -12.88 -1.78 -11.94
CA ILE A 365 -12.01 -2.80 -11.35
C ILE A 365 -11.82 -3.99 -12.29
N ARG A 366 -10.65 -4.61 -12.18
CA ARG A 366 -10.28 -5.89 -12.78
C ARG A 366 -9.84 -6.84 -11.67
N LEU A 367 -10.17 -8.13 -11.81
CA LEU A 367 -9.96 -9.17 -10.80
C LEU A 367 -9.09 -10.28 -11.41
N GLY A 368 -7.87 -10.46 -10.89
CA GLY A 368 -6.88 -11.35 -11.52
C GLY A 368 -6.52 -10.93 -12.94
N ASP A 369 -6.06 -11.90 -13.73
CA ASP A 369 -5.68 -11.71 -15.13
C ASP A 369 -6.88 -11.68 -16.10
N SER A 370 -8.11 -11.52 -15.59
CA SER A 370 -9.32 -11.45 -16.42
C SER A 370 -9.38 -10.15 -17.23
N GLU A 371 -9.67 -10.22 -18.52
CA GLU A 371 -9.95 -9.01 -19.33
C GLU A 371 -11.27 -8.31 -18.97
N SER A 372 -12.07 -8.90 -18.05
CA SER A 372 -13.36 -8.36 -17.62
C SER A 372 -13.19 -7.15 -16.70
N HIS A 373 -13.80 -6.02 -17.07
CA HIS A 373 -13.77 -4.77 -16.32
C HIS A 373 -15.15 -4.42 -15.76
N TYR A 374 -15.22 -4.12 -14.46
CA TYR A 374 -16.47 -3.84 -13.75
C TYR A 374 -16.51 -2.38 -13.29
N TYR A 375 -17.50 -1.59 -13.75
CA TYR A 375 -17.68 -0.20 -13.33
C TYR A 375 -18.17 -0.11 -11.88
N ILE A 376 -17.56 0.77 -11.08
CA ILE A 376 -17.87 0.90 -9.65
C ILE A 376 -18.19 2.33 -9.21
N SER A 377 -19.15 2.44 -8.30
CA SER A 377 -19.55 3.71 -7.69
C SER A 377 -18.43 4.27 -6.79
N PRO A 378 -18.41 5.59 -6.52
CA PRO A 378 -17.47 6.19 -5.56
C PRO A 378 -17.52 5.53 -4.17
N SER A 379 -18.72 5.17 -3.69
CA SER A 379 -18.93 4.45 -2.42
C SER A 379 -18.31 3.05 -2.45
N SER A 380 -18.56 2.28 -3.52
CA SER A 380 -17.97 0.95 -3.69
C SER A 380 -16.45 1.00 -3.80
N ARG A 381 -15.90 2.02 -4.47
CA ARG A 381 -14.44 2.26 -4.53
C ARG A 381 -13.87 2.54 -3.15
N ALA A 382 -14.45 3.47 -2.40
CA ALA A 382 -13.97 3.79 -1.05
C ALA A 382 -13.96 2.56 -0.11
N ARG A 383 -15.03 1.75 -0.17
CA ARG A 383 -15.12 0.48 0.57
C ARG A 383 -14.03 -0.52 0.20
N ILE A 384 -13.76 -0.72 -1.09
CA ILE A 384 -12.67 -1.61 -1.56
C ILE A 384 -11.31 -1.03 -1.18
N THR A 385 -11.06 0.27 -1.45
CA THR A 385 -9.77 0.93 -1.18
C THR A 385 -9.41 0.90 0.30
N ALA A 386 -10.35 1.15 1.23
CA ALA A 386 -10.08 1.08 2.67
C ALA A 386 -9.61 -0.33 3.10
N VAL A 387 -10.21 -1.38 2.53
CA VAL A 387 -9.80 -2.77 2.77
C VAL A 387 -8.46 -3.10 2.12
N CYS A 388 -8.20 -2.64 0.88
CA CYS A 388 -6.92 -2.81 0.21
C CYS A 388 -5.77 -2.11 0.97
N ASN A 389 -6.02 -0.92 1.52
CA ASN A 389 -5.07 -0.17 2.34
C ASN A 389 -4.71 -0.98 3.61
N PHE A 390 -5.73 -1.52 4.29
CA PHE A 390 -5.54 -2.40 5.45
C PHE A 390 -4.66 -3.61 5.11
N PHE A 391 -5.03 -4.43 4.11
CA PHE A 391 -4.23 -5.62 3.77
C PHE A 391 -2.83 -5.29 3.25
N THR A 392 -2.64 -4.16 2.56
CA THR A 392 -1.31 -3.69 2.15
C THR A 392 -0.43 -3.41 3.38
N TYR A 393 -0.96 -2.72 4.39
CA TYR A 393 -0.21 -2.45 5.62
C TYR A 393 0.08 -3.72 6.44
N ILE A 394 -0.90 -4.63 6.57
CA ILE A 394 -0.72 -5.92 7.23
C ILE A 394 0.35 -6.77 6.53
N ARG A 395 0.36 -6.82 5.19
CA ARG A 395 1.43 -7.48 4.41
C ARG A 395 2.80 -6.86 4.65
N TYR A 396 2.91 -5.54 4.76
CA TYR A 396 4.18 -4.87 5.04
C TYR A 396 4.72 -5.18 6.44
N ILE A 397 3.85 -5.30 7.46
CA ILE A 397 4.26 -5.80 8.78
C ILE A 397 4.71 -7.26 8.68
N GLN A 398 3.94 -8.12 7.99
CA GLN A 398 4.27 -9.54 7.81
C GLN A 398 5.62 -9.76 7.13
N GLN A 399 5.95 -8.91 6.14
CA GLN A 399 7.21 -8.95 5.39
C GLN A 399 8.38 -8.29 6.12
N GLY A 400 8.17 -7.78 7.35
CA GLY A 400 9.22 -7.09 8.13
C GLY A 400 9.62 -5.71 7.60
N LEU A 401 8.85 -5.14 6.66
CA LEU A 401 9.13 -3.85 6.04
C LEU A 401 8.85 -2.67 6.98
N VAL A 402 7.92 -2.83 7.94
CA VAL A 402 7.59 -1.79 8.93
C VAL A 402 8.50 -1.92 10.15
N ARG A 403 9.49 -1.04 10.26
CA ARG A 403 10.50 -1.03 11.33
C ARG A 403 10.22 0.06 12.38
N GLN A 404 9.06 -0.02 13.02
CA GLN A 404 8.57 0.94 14.02
C GLN A 404 8.22 0.25 15.35
N ASP A 405 7.97 1.03 16.39
CA ASP A 405 7.47 0.54 17.68
C ASP A 405 6.00 0.10 17.62
N ALA A 406 5.55 -0.66 18.63
CA ALA A 406 4.23 -1.28 18.64
C ALA A 406 3.08 -0.27 18.58
N GLU A 407 3.16 0.83 19.35
CA GLU A 407 2.09 1.82 19.45
C GLU A 407 1.85 2.59 18.13
N PRO A 408 2.87 3.14 17.43
CA PRO A 408 2.68 3.73 16.09
C PRO A 408 2.00 2.78 15.08
N MET A 409 2.41 1.50 15.04
CA MET A 409 1.79 0.52 14.14
C MET A 409 0.34 0.20 14.52
N PHE A 410 0.04 0.14 15.83
CA PHE A 410 -1.32 -0.03 16.32
C PHE A 410 -2.22 1.17 15.98
N TRP A 411 -1.69 2.40 16.10
CA TRP A 411 -2.43 3.60 15.70
C TRP A 411 -2.71 3.65 14.20
N GLU A 412 -1.79 3.21 13.34
CA GLU A 412 -2.04 3.12 11.90
C GLU A 412 -3.06 2.02 11.56
N ILE A 413 -2.99 0.85 12.19
CA ILE A 413 -4.05 -0.18 12.09
C ILE A 413 -5.40 0.37 12.54
N THR A 414 -5.44 1.14 13.65
CA THR A 414 -6.66 1.77 14.16
C THR A 414 -7.19 2.84 13.20
N ARG A 415 -6.30 3.59 12.53
CA ARG A 415 -6.66 4.55 11.46
C ARG A 415 -7.29 3.85 10.26
N LEU A 416 -6.69 2.76 9.80
CA LEU A 416 -7.19 1.93 8.70
C LEU A 416 -8.54 1.25 9.05
N ARG A 417 -8.72 0.81 10.30
CA ARG A 417 -10.02 0.34 10.80
C ARG A 417 -11.05 1.48 10.89
N LYS A 418 -10.67 2.71 11.25
CA LYS A 418 -11.54 3.91 11.19
C LYS A 418 -11.99 4.19 9.76
N GLU A 419 -11.10 4.09 8.76
CA GLU A 419 -11.47 4.22 7.33
C GLU A 419 -12.48 3.16 6.89
N MET A 420 -12.24 1.88 7.18
CA MET A 420 -13.22 0.81 6.88
C MET A 420 -14.54 1.02 7.62
N SER A 421 -14.49 1.41 8.90
CA SER A 421 -15.68 1.66 9.71
C SER A 421 -16.53 2.84 9.22
N LEU A 422 -15.94 3.84 8.58
CA LEU A 422 -16.65 4.92 7.90
C LEU A 422 -17.21 4.44 6.55
N ALA A 423 -16.39 3.75 5.76
CA ALA A 423 -16.77 3.31 4.41
C ALA A 423 -17.92 2.29 4.41
N LYS A 424 -17.97 1.35 5.36
CA LYS A 424 -19.08 0.39 5.51
C LYS A 424 -20.42 1.05 5.85
N LEU A 425 -20.38 2.24 6.48
CA LEU A 425 -21.56 3.07 6.78
C LEU A 425 -21.90 4.05 5.64
N GLY A 426 -21.17 4.01 4.52
CA GLY A 426 -21.39 4.89 3.37
C GLY A 426 -20.73 6.26 3.46
N PHE A 427 -19.90 6.54 4.47
CA PHE A 427 -19.10 7.76 4.55
C PHE A 427 -17.79 7.59 3.77
N PHE A 428 -17.58 8.42 2.76
CA PHE A 428 -16.34 8.46 1.96
C PHE A 428 -16.02 9.89 1.53
N PRO A 429 -14.74 10.24 1.33
CA PRO A 429 -14.36 11.55 0.81
C PRO A 429 -14.89 11.70 -0.62
N GLN A 430 -15.58 12.82 -0.89
CA GLN A 430 -16.00 13.18 -2.23
C GLN A 430 -14.80 13.72 -3.03
N GLU A 431 -14.59 13.22 -4.24
CA GLU A 431 -13.59 13.77 -5.17
C GLU A 431 -14.04 15.16 -5.62
N ALA A 432 -13.27 16.18 -5.25
CA ALA A 432 -13.47 17.58 -5.61
C ALA A 432 -13.07 17.87 -7.07
#